data_AF-N9CS75-F1
#
_entry.id   AF-N9CS75-F1
#
_cell.length_a   1.000
_cell.length_b   1.000
_cell.length_c   1.000
_cell.angle_alpha   90.00
_cell.angle_beta   90.00
_cell.angle_gamma   90.00
#
_symmetry.space_group_name_H-M   'P 1'
#
loop_
_entity.id
_entity.type
_entity.pdbx_description
1 polymer ?
#
loop_
_entity_poly.entity_id
_entity_poly.type
_entity_poly.pdbx_seq_one_letter_code
_entity_poly.pdbx_strand_id
1 'polypeptide(L)'
;MIYALFSLFLILALGLGLALSYELRAKFAGFFVGLIPQGKKRFQSARHFAQHINHAAAPEQLQSHWHIQQWWILVAGLFLFASILMFAFTSPVTPTKIEADYLRQSDPQIYALLDGQILSPPPEVEESLVAAAIVEASMLEQADLNNNSIQASALNYDPSIQDVHSTHSHDNLATADRKWHKMNPRYKQRLLMVFKIMREQHGYELVLLEGYRSPQRQNSLASNKNTTLARGYQSYHQFGLAADVAFKRDGKVVISERDPWAMRGYQLYGEVAESVGLTWGGRWKSIQDYGHTEFRMPNLKKTAEMAEKLTSEGQLSAANLS
;
A
#
# COMPACT_ATOMS: atom_id res chain seq x y z
N MET A 1 21.10 -25.25 29.38
CA MET A 1 22.32 -25.58 30.17
C MET A 1 22.06 -25.52 31.68
N ILE A 2 21.52 -24.44 32.23
CA ILE A 2 21.22 -24.30 33.68
C ILE A 2 20.25 -25.38 34.20
N TYR A 3 19.16 -25.66 33.48
CA TYR A 3 18.20 -26.71 33.87
C TYR A 3 18.81 -28.11 33.87
N ALA A 4 19.75 -28.39 32.95
CA ALA A 4 20.45 -29.68 32.89
C ALA A 4 21.43 -29.86 34.05
N LEU A 5 22.13 -28.80 34.45
CA LEU A 5 23.01 -28.82 35.62
C LEU A 5 22.23 -28.94 36.93
N PHE A 6 21.09 -28.24 37.05
CA PHE A 6 20.23 -28.33 38.23
C PHE A 6 19.61 -29.73 38.39
N SER A 7 19.15 -30.33 37.29
CA SER A 7 18.60 -31.70 37.31
C SER A 7 19.67 -32.74 37.61
N LEU A 8 20.89 -32.60 37.08
CA LEU A 8 22.02 -33.46 37.43
C LEU A 8 22.36 -33.35 38.92
N PHE A 9 22.42 -32.13 39.47
CA PHE A 9 22.67 -31.90 40.89
C PHE A 9 21.58 -32.53 41.77
N LEU A 10 20.31 -32.39 41.39
CA LEU A 10 19.18 -32.97 42.13
C LEU A 10 19.24 -34.50 42.14
N ILE A 11 19.53 -35.12 41.00
CA ILE A 11 19.68 -36.59 40.88
C ILE A 11 20.84 -37.07 41.77
N LEU A 12 21.97 -36.36 41.75
CA LEU A 12 23.15 -36.73 42.52
C LEU A 12 22.90 -36.56 44.02
N ALA A 13 22.23 -35.48 44.45
CA ALA A 13 21.84 -35.25 45.84
C ALA A 13 20.85 -36.31 46.36
N LEU A 14 19.84 -36.69 45.56
CA LEU A 14 18.90 -37.74 45.91
C LEU A 14 19.57 -39.11 45.96
N GLY A 15 20.46 -39.41 45.01
CA GLY A 15 21.25 -40.64 45.01
C GLY A 15 22.17 -40.74 46.23
N LEU A 16 22.83 -39.65 46.61
CA LEU A 16 23.68 -39.61 47.80
C LEU A 16 22.85 -39.76 49.09
N GLY A 17 21.68 -39.11 49.15
CA GLY A 17 20.75 -39.23 50.29
C GLY A 17 20.25 -40.66 50.50
N LEU A 18 19.96 -41.39 49.42
CA LEU A 18 19.60 -42.81 49.47
C LEU A 18 20.82 -43.69 49.85
N ALA A 19 22.04 -43.36 49.40
CA ALA A 19 23.23 -44.13 49.78
C ALA A 19 23.59 -43.97 51.27
N LEU A 20 23.45 -42.75 51.80
CA LEU A 20 23.86 -42.39 53.16
C LEU A 20 22.84 -42.79 54.24
N SER A 21 21.55 -42.87 53.92
CA SER A 21 20.51 -43.18 54.90
C SER A 21 19.84 -44.53 54.65
N TYR A 22 19.96 -45.42 55.64
CA TYR A 22 19.22 -46.69 55.65
C TYR A 22 17.70 -46.47 55.77
N GLU A 23 17.26 -45.51 56.58
CA GLU A 23 15.84 -45.22 56.74
C GLU A 23 15.18 -44.71 55.45
N LEU A 24 15.88 -43.87 54.67
CA LEU A 24 15.38 -43.44 53.37
C LEU A 24 15.23 -44.62 52.41
N ARG A 25 16.21 -45.54 52.36
CA ARG A 25 16.13 -46.75 51.53
C ARG A 25 14.97 -47.65 51.94
N ALA A 26 14.76 -47.85 53.24
CA ALA A 26 13.66 -48.66 53.75
C ALA A 26 12.29 -48.04 53.43
N LYS A 27 12.13 -46.72 53.60
CA LYS A 27 10.91 -45.98 53.24
C LYS A 27 10.66 -46.01 51.73
N PHE A 28 11.70 -45.84 50.92
CA PHE A 28 11.60 -45.88 49.46
C PHE A 28 11.21 -47.29 48.98
N ALA A 29 11.86 -48.34 49.50
CA ALA A 29 11.50 -49.73 49.21
C ALA A 29 10.05 -50.05 49.66
N GLY A 30 9.64 -49.61 50.85
CA GLY A 30 8.27 -49.76 51.35
C GLY A 30 7.23 -49.04 50.50
N PHE A 31 7.56 -47.85 49.99
CA PHE A 31 6.71 -47.11 49.05
C PHE A 31 6.51 -47.86 47.72
N PHE A 32 7.58 -48.43 47.15
CA PHE A 32 7.48 -49.22 45.91
C PHE A 32 6.77 -50.57 46.12
N VAL A 33 6.99 -51.24 47.26
CA VAL A 33 6.23 -52.46 47.62
C VAL A 33 4.75 -52.13 47.87
N GLY A 34 4.44 -50.96 48.42
CA GLY A 34 3.08 -50.44 48.61
C GLY A 34 2.37 -50.02 47.31
N LEU A 35 3.12 -49.76 46.23
CA LEU A 35 2.60 -49.54 44.87
C LEU A 35 2.25 -50.85 44.13
N ILE A 36 2.75 -52.00 44.61
CA ILE A 36 2.59 -53.30 43.96
C ILE A 36 1.28 -54.09 44.28
N PRO A 37 0.32 -53.69 45.15
CA PRO A 37 -0.90 -54.50 45.39
C PRO A 37 -2.18 -54.03 44.67
N GLN A 38 -2.12 -53.66 43.37
CA GLN A 38 -3.34 -53.52 42.53
C GLN A 38 -3.27 -54.19 41.14
N GLY A 39 -2.11 -54.69 40.70
CA GLY A 39 -1.96 -55.29 39.37
C GLY A 39 -2.82 -56.54 39.14
N LYS A 40 -2.99 -57.38 40.17
CA LYS A 40 -3.77 -58.64 40.03
C LYS A 40 -5.26 -58.41 39.77
N LYS A 41 -5.89 -57.45 40.46
CA LYS A 41 -7.32 -57.12 40.24
C LYS A 41 -7.54 -56.49 38.86
N ARG A 42 -6.69 -55.55 38.44
CA ARG A 42 -6.77 -54.94 37.10
C ARG A 42 -6.52 -55.97 35.99
N PHE A 43 -5.59 -56.90 36.19
CA PHE A 43 -5.34 -57.98 35.24
C PHE A 43 -6.51 -58.96 35.16
N GLN A 44 -7.14 -59.31 36.29
CA GLN A 44 -8.36 -60.12 36.29
C GLN A 44 -9.53 -59.39 35.61
N SER A 45 -9.73 -58.10 35.86
CA SER A 45 -10.75 -57.30 35.17
C SER A 45 -10.46 -57.18 33.67
N ALA A 46 -9.21 -56.97 33.26
CA ALA A 46 -8.82 -56.95 31.85
C ALA A 46 -9.02 -58.32 31.19
N ARG A 47 -8.74 -59.41 31.91
CA ARG A 47 -8.97 -60.78 31.42
C ARG A 47 -10.46 -61.09 31.30
N HIS A 48 -11.29 -60.70 32.26
CA HIS A 48 -12.74 -60.82 32.18
C HIS A 48 -13.31 -59.96 31.04
N PHE A 49 -12.83 -58.72 30.87
CA PHE A 49 -13.20 -57.86 29.76
C PHE A 49 -12.82 -58.47 28.40
N ALA A 50 -11.61 -59.01 28.26
CA ALA A 50 -11.17 -59.71 27.05
C ALA A 50 -12.02 -60.96 26.78
N GLN A 51 -12.40 -61.72 27.81
CA GLN A 51 -13.32 -62.85 27.68
C GLN A 51 -14.72 -62.41 27.25
N HIS A 52 -15.25 -61.30 27.80
CA HIS A 52 -16.52 -60.72 27.37
C HIS A 52 -16.48 -60.25 25.92
N ILE A 53 -15.40 -59.58 25.49
CA ILE A 53 -15.23 -59.19 24.08
C ILE A 53 -15.13 -60.42 23.17
N ASN A 54 -14.35 -61.43 23.55
CA ASN A 54 -14.21 -62.63 22.74
C ASN A 54 -15.54 -63.40 22.63
N HIS A 55 -16.32 -63.45 23.70
CA HIS A 55 -17.66 -64.05 23.68
C HIS A 55 -18.65 -63.23 22.84
N ALA A 56 -18.64 -61.90 22.94
CA ALA A 56 -19.47 -61.03 22.12
C ALA A 56 -19.09 -61.03 20.64
N ALA A 57 -17.82 -61.32 20.32
CA ALA A 57 -17.31 -61.47 18.96
C ALA A 57 -17.44 -62.90 18.41
N ALA A 58 -17.98 -63.85 19.19
CA ALA A 58 -18.19 -65.21 18.73
C ALA A 58 -19.18 -65.23 17.55
N PRO A 59 -18.97 -66.07 16.51
CA PRO A 59 -19.83 -66.12 15.32
C PRO A 59 -21.31 -66.35 15.62
N GLU A 60 -21.60 -67.01 16.74
CA GLU A 60 -22.96 -67.35 17.22
C GLU A 60 -23.71 -66.14 17.83
N GLN A 61 -22.99 -65.11 18.27
CA GLN A 61 -23.54 -63.90 18.91
C GLN A 61 -23.64 -62.72 17.92
N LEU A 62 -22.99 -62.83 16.76
CA LEU A 62 -23.08 -61.83 15.70
C LEU A 62 -24.47 -61.91 15.04
N GLN A 63 -25.17 -60.77 15.00
CA GLN A 63 -26.42 -60.68 14.24
C GLN A 63 -26.17 -61.07 12.78
N SER A 64 -27.07 -61.86 12.19
CA SER A 64 -26.93 -62.41 10.83
C SER A 64 -26.66 -61.36 9.74
N HIS A 65 -27.04 -60.10 9.98
CA HIS A 65 -26.89 -58.98 9.06
C HIS A 65 -25.87 -57.93 9.51
N TRP A 66 -24.96 -58.25 10.45
CA TRP A 66 -23.92 -57.33 10.93
C TRP A 66 -23.11 -56.70 9.79
N HIS A 67 -22.81 -57.47 8.75
CA HIS A 67 -22.11 -56.99 7.55
C HIS A 67 -22.89 -55.88 6.82
N ILE A 68 -24.23 -55.92 6.81
CA ILE A 68 -25.08 -54.90 6.18
C ILE A 68 -24.98 -53.56 6.92
N GLN A 69 -24.89 -53.58 8.25
CA GLN A 69 -24.70 -52.36 9.05
C GLN A 69 -23.33 -51.73 8.80
N GLN A 70 -22.28 -52.54 8.61
CA GLN A 70 -20.94 -52.06 8.26
C GLN A 70 -20.93 -51.36 6.88
N TRP A 71 -21.68 -51.89 5.91
CA TRP A 71 -21.86 -51.23 4.62
C TRP A 71 -22.50 -49.84 4.75
N TRP A 72 -23.53 -49.68 5.60
CA TRP A 72 -24.14 -48.38 5.82
C TRP A 72 -23.20 -47.36 6.47
N ILE A 73 -22.31 -47.80 7.37
CA ILE A 73 -21.28 -46.94 7.97
C ILE A 73 -20.27 -46.49 6.90
N LEU A 74 -19.83 -47.40 6.03
CA LEU A 74 -18.91 -47.08 4.93
C LEU A 74 -19.55 -46.12 3.91
N VAL A 75 -20.81 -46.35 3.56
CA VAL A 75 -21.57 -45.49 2.66
C VAL A 75 -21.75 -44.09 3.27
N ALA A 76 -22.12 -43.99 4.54
CA ALA A 76 -22.23 -42.69 5.23
C ALA A 76 -20.88 -41.96 5.29
N GLY A 77 -19.79 -42.69 5.55
CA GLY A 77 -18.44 -42.15 5.54
C GLY A 77 -18.02 -41.64 4.16
N LEU A 78 -18.34 -42.38 3.09
CA LEU A 78 -18.09 -41.97 1.71
C LEU A 78 -18.84 -40.68 1.37
N PHE A 79 -20.13 -40.57 1.73
CA PHE A 79 -20.91 -39.35 1.48
C PHE A 79 -20.37 -38.16 2.27
N LEU A 80 -19.99 -38.34 3.53
CA LEU A 80 -19.38 -37.28 4.34
C LEU A 80 -18.06 -36.81 3.71
N PHE A 81 -17.19 -37.75 3.32
CA PHE A 81 -15.92 -37.43 2.69
C PHE A 81 -16.10 -36.76 1.32
N ALA A 82 -17.02 -37.26 0.50
CA ALA A 82 -17.37 -36.67 -0.78
C ALA A 82 -17.94 -35.26 -0.63
N SER A 83 -18.69 -34.97 0.43
CA SER A 83 -19.20 -33.62 0.71
C SER A 83 -18.07 -32.63 1.03
N ILE A 84 -17.06 -33.06 1.78
CA ILE A 84 -15.86 -32.25 2.09
C ILE A 84 -15.05 -32.02 0.82
N LEU A 85 -14.86 -33.04 0.00
CA LEU A 85 -14.18 -32.91 -1.29
C LEU A 85 -14.95 -32.00 -2.25
N MET A 86 -16.27 -32.16 -2.37
CA MET A 86 -17.08 -31.29 -3.21
C MET A 86 -16.97 -29.85 -2.70
N PHE A 87 -17.08 -29.60 -1.40
CA PHE A 87 -16.88 -28.26 -0.83
C PHE A 87 -15.46 -27.72 -1.11
N ALA A 88 -14.42 -28.54 -0.97
CA ALA A 88 -13.05 -28.12 -1.23
C ALA A 88 -12.77 -27.82 -2.72
N PHE A 89 -13.38 -28.56 -3.64
CA PHE A 89 -13.19 -28.39 -5.09
C PHE A 89 -14.16 -27.40 -5.74
N THR A 90 -15.32 -27.13 -5.14
CA THR A 90 -16.31 -26.16 -5.65
C THR A 90 -16.25 -24.82 -4.94
N SER A 91 -15.66 -24.75 -3.74
CA SER A 91 -15.29 -23.47 -3.16
C SER A 91 -14.24 -22.84 -4.06
N PRO A 92 -14.45 -21.60 -4.55
CA PRO A 92 -13.44 -20.95 -5.37
C PRO A 92 -12.19 -20.74 -4.50
N VAL A 93 -11.14 -21.53 -4.77
CA VAL A 93 -9.80 -21.24 -4.28
C VAL A 93 -9.31 -20.05 -5.08
N THR A 94 -9.72 -18.86 -4.66
CA THR A 94 -9.22 -17.64 -5.28
C THR A 94 -7.76 -17.49 -4.86
N PRO A 95 -6.79 -17.44 -5.80
CA PRO A 95 -5.39 -17.11 -5.50
C PRO A 95 -5.22 -15.72 -4.83
N THR A 96 -6.33 -14.99 -4.68
CA THR A 96 -6.42 -13.60 -4.31
C THR A 96 -6.25 -13.30 -2.83
N LYS A 97 -6.41 -14.20 -1.84
CA LYS A 97 -6.28 -13.75 -0.43
C LYS A 97 -4.85 -13.38 -0.07
N ILE A 98 -3.89 -14.24 -0.42
CA ILE A 98 -2.46 -13.95 -0.17
C ILE A 98 -2.02 -12.77 -1.03
N GLU A 99 -2.44 -12.70 -2.28
CA GLU A 99 -2.13 -11.60 -3.18
C GLU A 99 -2.81 -10.29 -2.76
N ALA A 100 -4.05 -10.33 -2.27
CA ALA A 100 -4.80 -9.18 -1.76
C ALA A 100 -4.27 -8.71 -0.40
N ASP A 101 -3.87 -9.61 0.49
CA ASP A 101 -3.25 -9.24 1.76
C ASP A 101 -1.82 -8.71 1.52
N TYR A 102 -1.09 -9.28 0.56
CA TYR A 102 0.16 -8.73 0.08
C TYR A 102 -0.04 -7.35 -0.53
N LEU A 103 -1.01 -7.16 -1.43
CA LEU A 103 -1.34 -5.85 -2.02
C LEU A 103 -1.81 -4.89 -0.92
N ARG A 104 -2.67 -5.30 0.01
CA ARG A 104 -3.08 -4.47 1.14
C ARG A 104 -1.89 -4.00 1.99
N GLN A 105 -0.87 -4.83 2.15
CA GLN A 105 0.31 -4.51 2.96
C GLN A 105 1.40 -3.76 2.17
N SER A 106 1.57 -4.07 0.89
CA SER A 106 2.64 -3.55 0.03
C SER A 106 2.22 -2.32 -0.79
N ASP A 107 0.96 -2.29 -1.25
CA ASP A 107 0.34 -1.21 -2.00
C ASP A 107 -1.17 -1.14 -1.69
N PRO A 108 -1.55 -0.62 -0.50
CA PRO A 108 -2.95 -0.52 -0.08
C PRO A 108 -3.83 0.28 -1.04
N GLN A 109 -3.23 0.99 -1.99
CA GLN A 109 -3.89 1.91 -2.91
C GLN A 109 -4.33 1.20 -4.19
N ILE A 110 -3.49 0.34 -4.77
CA ILE A 110 -3.95 -0.63 -5.78
C ILE A 110 -5.04 -1.51 -5.18
N TYR A 111 -4.86 -1.95 -3.94
CA TYR A 111 -5.88 -2.71 -3.23
C TYR A 111 -7.20 -1.95 -3.09
N ALA A 112 -7.18 -0.69 -2.64
CA ALA A 112 -8.38 0.15 -2.52
C ALA A 112 -9.09 0.38 -3.88
N LEU A 113 -8.33 0.54 -4.96
CA LEU A 113 -8.87 0.64 -6.32
C LEU A 113 -9.49 -0.66 -6.81
N LEU A 114 -8.89 -1.81 -6.47
CA LEU A 114 -9.46 -3.14 -6.75
C LEU A 114 -10.70 -3.43 -5.91
N ASP A 115 -10.76 -2.89 -4.69
CA ASP A 115 -11.87 -3.02 -3.73
C ASP A 115 -13.00 -2.00 -3.97
N GLY A 116 -12.88 -1.16 -5.01
CA GLY A 116 -13.92 -0.21 -5.42
C GLY A 116 -13.99 1.08 -4.60
N GLN A 117 -13.01 1.36 -3.73
CA GLN A 117 -12.89 2.66 -3.07
C GLN A 117 -12.34 3.69 -4.06
N ILE A 118 -13.19 4.64 -4.48
CA ILE A 118 -12.85 5.71 -5.42
C ILE A 118 -12.78 7.03 -4.67
N LEU A 119 -11.62 7.70 -4.70
CA LEU A 119 -11.49 9.04 -4.14
C LEU A 119 -12.21 10.05 -5.05
N SER A 120 -12.96 10.97 -4.45
CA SER A 120 -13.59 12.08 -5.14
C SER A 120 -12.64 13.29 -5.21
N PRO A 121 -12.59 14.01 -6.35
CA PRO A 121 -11.83 15.24 -6.44
C PRO A 121 -12.25 16.30 -5.42
N PRO A 122 -11.31 17.08 -4.86
CA PRO A 122 -11.65 18.27 -4.09
C PRO A 122 -12.33 19.32 -4.99
N PRO A 123 -13.05 20.30 -4.39
CA PRO A 123 -13.62 21.40 -5.15
C PRO A 123 -12.54 22.18 -5.91
N GLU A 124 -12.93 22.75 -7.06
CA GLU A 124 -12.05 23.59 -7.86
C GLU A 124 -11.66 24.85 -7.08
N VAL A 125 -10.46 25.36 -7.34
CA VAL A 125 -9.96 26.56 -6.66
C VAL A 125 -10.41 27.81 -7.40
N GLU A 126 -10.86 28.80 -6.62
CA GLU A 126 -11.24 30.12 -7.10
C GLU A 126 -10.11 30.78 -7.91
N GLU A 127 -10.44 31.26 -9.11
CA GLU A 127 -9.46 31.85 -10.04
C GLU A 127 -8.75 33.07 -9.43
N SER A 128 -9.45 33.84 -8.59
CA SER A 128 -8.91 35.02 -7.90
C SER A 128 -7.77 34.67 -6.94
N LEU A 129 -7.83 33.50 -6.28
CA LEU A 129 -6.77 33.05 -5.37
C LEU A 129 -5.52 32.66 -6.14
N VAL A 130 -5.68 32.02 -7.30
CA VAL A 130 -4.55 31.68 -8.19
C VAL A 130 -3.94 32.94 -8.79
N ALA A 131 -4.76 33.90 -9.22
CA ALA A 131 -4.28 35.19 -9.71
C ALA A 131 -3.48 35.97 -8.65
N ALA A 132 -3.97 36.00 -7.41
CA ALA A 132 -3.26 36.61 -6.29
C ALA A 132 -1.92 35.91 -6.02
N ALA A 133 -1.89 34.57 -6.08
CA ALA A 133 -0.68 33.78 -5.88
C ALA A 133 0.38 34.01 -6.98
N ILE A 134 -0.05 34.20 -8.23
CA ILE A 134 0.82 34.56 -9.35
C ILE A 134 1.49 35.91 -9.09
N VAL A 135 0.70 36.92 -8.68
CA VAL A 135 1.22 38.26 -8.36
C VAL A 135 2.22 38.19 -7.20
N GLU A 136 1.91 37.46 -6.13
CA GLU A 136 2.79 37.29 -4.98
C GLU A 136 4.09 36.58 -5.36
N ALA A 137 4.02 35.52 -6.17
CA ALA A 137 5.20 34.83 -6.69
C ALA A 137 6.10 35.75 -7.53
N SER A 138 5.52 36.58 -8.41
CA SER A 138 6.26 37.56 -9.19
C SER A 138 6.93 38.63 -8.32
N MET A 139 6.30 39.05 -7.22
CA MET A 139 6.90 39.99 -6.27
C MET A 139 8.09 39.37 -5.52
N LEU A 140 7.98 38.11 -5.08
CA LEU A 140 9.08 37.38 -4.43
C LEU A 140 10.28 37.26 -5.37
N GLU A 141 10.04 36.98 -6.65
CA GLU A 141 11.10 36.93 -7.66
C GLU A 141 11.83 38.26 -7.81
N GLN A 142 11.10 39.36 -7.92
CA GLN A 142 11.69 40.69 -8.04
C GLN A 142 12.51 41.04 -6.79
N ALA A 143 12.04 40.67 -5.61
CA ALA A 143 12.77 40.88 -4.36
C ALA A 143 14.09 40.08 -4.33
N ASP A 144 14.08 38.82 -4.76
CA ASP A 144 15.28 37.99 -4.85
C ASP A 144 16.29 38.51 -5.88
N LEU A 145 15.82 38.94 -7.05
CA LEU A 145 16.69 39.56 -8.05
C LEU A 145 17.34 40.84 -7.53
N ASN A 146 16.58 41.68 -6.81
CA ASN A 146 17.10 42.90 -6.19
C ASN A 146 18.14 42.57 -5.12
N ASN A 147 17.88 41.63 -4.22
CA ASN A 147 18.83 41.20 -3.19
C ASN A 147 20.11 40.61 -3.80
N ASN A 148 19.98 39.74 -4.80
CA ASN A 148 21.11 39.15 -5.50
C ASN A 148 21.91 40.20 -6.29
N SER A 149 21.28 41.24 -6.87
CA SER A 149 22.00 42.33 -7.54
C SER A 149 22.83 43.19 -6.58
N ILE A 150 22.34 43.40 -5.34
CA ILE A 150 23.07 44.11 -4.27
C ILE A 150 24.24 43.26 -3.75
N GLN A 151 24.11 41.93 -3.76
CA GLN A 151 25.15 41.01 -3.29
C GLN A 151 26.20 40.70 -4.38
N ALA A 152 25.79 40.64 -5.66
CA ALA A 152 26.66 40.46 -6.83
C ALA A 152 27.48 41.72 -7.18
N SER A 153 27.09 42.90 -6.70
CA SER A 153 27.92 44.10 -6.79
C SER A 153 29.08 44.13 -5.76
N ALA A 154 29.09 43.19 -4.80
CA ALA A 154 30.15 43.04 -3.80
C ALA A 154 31.13 41.87 -4.06
N LEU A 155 30.83 40.98 -5.02
CA LEU A 155 31.66 39.83 -5.39
C LEU A 155 31.66 39.70 -6.91
N ASN A 156 32.86 39.56 -7.53
CA ASN A 156 33.01 39.32 -8.98
C ASN A 156 32.18 38.09 -9.39
N TYR A 157 30.98 38.35 -9.90
CA TYR A 157 29.97 37.36 -10.23
C TYR A 157 30.00 37.03 -11.72
N ASP A 158 30.07 35.74 -12.05
CA ASP A 158 29.92 35.22 -13.41
C ASP A 158 28.43 35.25 -13.81
N PRO A 159 28.03 36.06 -14.81
CA PRO A 159 26.62 36.21 -15.22
C PRO A 159 25.98 34.95 -15.83
N SER A 160 26.73 33.86 -16.02
CA SER A 160 26.24 32.65 -16.71
C SER A 160 25.40 31.71 -15.83
N ILE A 161 25.38 31.89 -14.51
CA ILE A 161 24.49 31.16 -13.60
C ILE A 161 23.35 32.11 -13.23
N GLN A 162 22.34 32.18 -14.08
CA GLN A 162 21.13 32.92 -13.76
C GLN A 162 19.97 31.94 -13.88
N ASP A 163 19.31 31.65 -12.75
CA ASP A 163 18.05 30.91 -12.68
C ASP A 163 16.94 31.77 -13.31
N VAL A 164 16.95 31.90 -14.63
CA VAL A 164 15.90 32.57 -15.44
C VAL A 164 14.69 31.62 -15.60
N HIS A 165 14.37 30.86 -14.57
CA HIS A 165 13.44 29.73 -14.68
C HIS A 165 12.03 29.99 -14.14
N SER A 166 11.84 31.05 -13.35
CA SER A 166 10.57 31.28 -12.66
C SER A 166 9.76 32.47 -13.19
N THR A 167 10.35 33.35 -14.00
CA THR A 167 9.77 34.66 -14.36
C THR A 167 8.54 34.58 -15.27
N HIS A 168 8.30 33.43 -15.93
CA HIS A 168 7.28 33.31 -16.98
C HIS A 168 6.40 32.06 -16.92
N SER A 169 6.58 31.19 -15.92
CA SER A 169 5.68 30.04 -15.70
C SER A 169 4.30 30.51 -15.22
N HIS A 170 4.25 31.59 -14.45
CA HIS A 170 3.03 32.04 -13.76
C HIS A 170 1.99 32.71 -14.68
N ASP A 171 2.38 33.46 -15.71
CA ASP A 171 1.44 34.08 -16.67
C ASP A 171 0.61 33.06 -17.45
N ASN A 172 1.18 31.86 -17.68
CA ASN A 172 0.52 30.81 -18.42
C ASN A 172 -0.64 30.17 -17.64
N LEU A 173 -0.64 30.26 -16.31
CA LEU A 173 -1.65 29.64 -15.45
C LEU A 173 -3.05 30.23 -15.66
N ALA A 174 -3.19 31.48 -16.10
CA ALA A 174 -4.50 32.11 -16.31
C ALA A 174 -5.41 31.30 -17.27
N THR A 175 -4.83 30.65 -18.28
CA THR A 175 -5.55 29.86 -19.30
C THR A 175 -5.56 28.34 -19.04
N ALA A 176 -5.09 27.90 -17.88
CA ALA A 176 -4.97 26.49 -17.53
C ALA A 176 -6.34 25.82 -17.28
N ASP A 177 -6.50 24.57 -17.72
CA ASP A 177 -7.68 23.76 -17.40
C ASP A 177 -7.51 23.14 -16.01
N ARG A 178 -8.28 23.65 -15.04
CA ARG A 178 -8.27 23.20 -13.63
C ARG A 178 -9.27 22.09 -13.35
N LYS A 179 -9.89 21.52 -14.40
CA LYS A 179 -10.95 20.53 -14.24
C LYS A 179 -10.38 19.11 -14.28
N TRP A 180 -10.91 18.27 -13.41
CA TRP A 180 -10.51 16.86 -13.30
C TRP A 180 -11.08 15.96 -14.41
N HIS A 181 -12.07 16.43 -15.17
CA HIS A 181 -12.85 15.61 -16.11
C HIS A 181 -12.05 14.95 -17.24
N LYS A 182 -10.97 15.58 -17.71
CA LYS A 182 -10.09 15.05 -18.78
C LYS A 182 -8.86 14.31 -18.27
N MET A 183 -8.72 14.12 -16.96
CA MET A 183 -7.67 13.28 -16.40
C MET A 183 -8.04 11.81 -16.53
N ASN A 184 -7.06 11.00 -16.97
CA ASN A 184 -7.20 9.56 -17.03
C ASN A 184 -7.52 9.00 -15.62
N PRO A 185 -8.47 8.07 -15.47
CA PRO A 185 -8.89 7.57 -14.15
C PRO A 185 -7.73 7.01 -13.31
N ARG A 186 -6.77 6.33 -13.95
CA ARG A 186 -5.63 5.72 -13.26
C ARG A 186 -4.67 6.76 -12.69
N TYR A 187 -4.47 7.86 -13.42
CA TYR A 187 -3.65 8.98 -12.95
C TYR A 187 -4.40 9.77 -11.88
N LYS A 188 -5.68 10.10 -12.13
CA LYS A 188 -6.56 10.82 -11.22
C LYS A 188 -6.56 10.20 -9.82
N GLN A 189 -6.76 8.89 -9.71
CA GLN A 189 -6.81 8.23 -8.40
C GLN A 189 -5.47 8.25 -7.66
N ARG A 190 -4.34 8.11 -8.37
CA ARG A 190 -3.01 8.28 -7.77
C ARG A 190 -2.82 9.70 -7.25
N LEU A 191 -3.16 10.70 -8.05
CA LEU A 191 -3.05 12.11 -7.65
C LEU A 191 -3.93 12.42 -6.43
N LEU A 192 -5.17 11.93 -6.39
CA LEU A 192 -6.05 12.11 -5.23
C LEU A 192 -5.51 11.43 -3.97
N MET A 193 -4.80 10.31 -4.12
CA MET A 193 -4.13 9.69 -2.99
C MET A 193 -2.97 10.55 -2.48
N VAL A 194 -2.19 11.16 -3.38
CA VAL A 194 -1.17 12.15 -2.99
C VAL A 194 -1.80 13.29 -2.19
N PHE A 195 -2.92 13.84 -2.65
CA PHE A 195 -3.64 14.90 -1.94
C PHE A 195 -4.07 14.47 -0.54
N LYS A 196 -4.57 13.23 -0.42
CA LYS A 196 -4.98 12.66 0.87
C LYS A 196 -3.80 12.53 1.82
N ILE A 197 -2.70 11.90 1.37
CA ILE A 197 -1.50 11.67 2.19
C ILE A 197 -0.87 13.00 2.63
N MET A 198 -0.71 13.94 1.69
CA MET A 198 -0.15 15.26 1.99
C MET A 198 -0.97 16.01 3.05
N ARG A 199 -2.30 15.95 2.97
CA ARG A 199 -3.17 16.56 3.98
C ARG A 199 -3.08 15.85 5.33
N GLU A 200 -3.20 14.52 5.34
CA GLU A 200 -3.35 13.73 6.58
C GLU A 200 -2.03 13.54 7.33
N GLN A 201 -0.91 13.40 6.62
CA GLN A 201 0.39 13.10 7.23
C GLN A 201 1.29 14.33 7.34
N HIS A 202 1.14 15.30 6.44
CA HIS A 202 2.04 16.45 6.36
C HIS A 202 1.34 17.80 6.60
N GLY A 203 0.01 17.83 6.68
CA GLY A 203 -0.75 19.07 6.92
C GLY A 203 -0.73 20.04 5.73
N TYR A 204 -0.42 19.57 4.52
CA TYR A 204 -0.43 20.38 3.30
C TYR A 204 -1.74 20.18 2.53
N GLU A 205 -2.53 21.24 2.38
CA GLU A 205 -3.69 21.26 1.50
C GLU A 205 -3.23 21.53 0.06
N LEU A 206 -3.42 20.57 -0.84
CA LEU A 206 -3.04 20.70 -2.24
C LEU A 206 -4.18 21.27 -3.08
N VAL A 207 -3.79 22.00 -4.12
CA VAL A 207 -4.71 22.57 -5.10
C VAL A 207 -4.25 22.23 -6.51
N LEU A 208 -5.20 21.94 -7.41
CA LEU A 208 -4.92 21.68 -8.82
C LEU A 208 -4.75 23.00 -9.57
N LEU A 209 -3.57 23.22 -10.17
CA LEU A 209 -3.30 24.38 -11.02
C LEU A 209 -3.58 24.10 -12.49
N GLU A 210 -3.18 22.92 -12.98
CA GLU A 210 -3.46 22.49 -14.34
C GLU A 210 -3.55 20.97 -14.41
N GLY A 211 -4.61 20.44 -15.02
CA GLY A 211 -4.74 19.02 -15.35
C GLY A 211 -4.49 18.76 -16.83
N TYR A 212 -5.51 18.98 -17.65
CA TYR A 212 -5.42 18.80 -19.09
C TYR A 212 -4.85 20.02 -19.79
N ARG A 213 -3.99 19.80 -20.78
CA ARG A 213 -3.45 20.87 -21.64
C ARG A 213 -3.69 20.55 -23.09
N SER A 214 -4.34 21.46 -23.83
CA SER A 214 -4.59 21.23 -25.25
C SER A 214 -3.28 21.22 -26.06
N PRO A 215 -3.22 20.47 -27.18
CA PRO A 215 -2.10 20.52 -28.11
C PRO A 215 -1.80 21.93 -28.63
N GLN A 216 -2.85 22.73 -28.87
CA GLN A 216 -2.74 24.11 -29.31
C GLN A 216 -2.06 24.98 -28.23
N ARG A 217 -2.51 24.89 -26.97
CA ARG A 217 -1.88 25.60 -25.85
C ARG A 217 -0.43 25.16 -25.66
N GLN A 218 -0.13 23.86 -25.73
CA GLN A 218 1.24 23.37 -25.64
C GLN A 218 2.14 23.95 -26.75
N ASN A 219 1.63 24.06 -27.98
CA ASN A 219 2.38 24.69 -29.07
C ASN A 219 2.62 26.19 -28.81
N SER A 220 1.65 26.90 -28.22
CA SER A 220 1.84 28.29 -27.78
C SER A 220 2.92 28.39 -26.69
N LEU A 221 2.93 27.50 -25.70
CA LEU A 221 3.97 27.46 -24.66
C LEU A 221 5.36 27.15 -25.22
N ALA A 222 5.44 26.24 -26.19
CA ALA A 222 6.68 25.86 -26.85
C ALA A 222 7.33 27.01 -27.65
N SER A 223 6.64 28.16 -27.83
CA SER A 223 7.27 29.38 -28.34
C SER A 223 8.34 29.92 -27.39
N ASN A 224 8.21 29.64 -26.08
CA ASN A 224 9.21 29.94 -25.06
C ASN A 224 9.96 28.67 -24.64
N LYS A 225 11.21 28.54 -25.10
CA LYS A 225 12.08 27.39 -24.79
C LYS A 225 12.43 27.26 -23.30
N ASN A 226 12.32 28.33 -22.53
CA ASN A 226 12.56 28.30 -21.09
C ASN A 226 11.38 27.69 -20.33
N THR A 227 10.18 27.69 -20.91
CA THR A 227 8.97 27.10 -20.30
C THR A 227 8.84 25.63 -20.63
N THR A 228 9.00 25.26 -21.90
CA THR A 228 8.88 23.86 -22.31
C THR A 228 9.57 23.61 -23.64
N LEU A 229 10.19 22.44 -23.75
CA LEU A 229 10.72 21.94 -25.03
C LEU A 229 9.73 21.02 -25.76
N ALA A 230 8.62 20.67 -25.11
CA ALA A 230 7.61 19.76 -25.64
C ALA A 230 6.60 20.49 -26.53
N ARG A 231 6.34 19.94 -27.71
CA ARG A 231 5.27 20.39 -28.63
C ARG A 231 3.97 19.62 -28.41
N GLY A 232 2.98 19.88 -29.26
CA GLY A 232 1.74 19.10 -29.39
C GLY A 232 1.99 17.59 -29.29
N TYR A 233 1.24 16.94 -28.39
CA TYR A 233 1.31 15.50 -28.07
C TYR A 233 2.65 14.99 -27.51
N GLN A 234 3.56 15.87 -27.08
CA GLN A 234 4.81 15.48 -26.45
C GLN A 234 4.78 15.57 -24.91
N SER A 235 3.80 16.26 -24.34
CA SER A 235 3.58 16.42 -22.90
C SER A 235 2.48 15.49 -22.39
N TYR A 236 2.63 14.95 -21.17
CA TYR A 236 1.65 14.05 -20.57
C TYR A 236 0.32 14.72 -20.21
N HIS A 237 0.28 16.05 -20.05
CA HIS A 237 -0.96 16.79 -19.83
C HIS A 237 -1.98 16.61 -20.96
N GLN A 238 -1.49 16.41 -22.20
CA GLN A 238 -2.34 16.22 -23.38
C GLN A 238 -3.02 14.84 -23.37
N PHE A 239 -2.50 13.89 -22.59
CA PHE A 239 -3.03 12.54 -22.45
C PHE A 239 -3.84 12.37 -21.15
N GLY A 240 -4.03 13.46 -20.38
CA GLY A 240 -4.66 13.38 -19.06
C GLY A 240 -3.84 12.59 -18.03
N LEU A 241 -2.52 12.53 -18.23
CA LEU A 241 -1.58 11.74 -17.43
C LEU A 241 -0.61 12.60 -16.61
N ALA A 242 -0.81 13.91 -16.55
CA ALA A 242 -0.02 14.81 -15.74
C ALA A 242 -0.88 15.91 -15.11
N ALA A 243 -0.34 16.53 -14.09
CA ALA A 243 -0.93 17.67 -13.43
C ALA A 243 0.14 18.52 -12.75
N ASP A 244 -0.15 19.81 -12.69
CA ASP A 244 0.60 20.81 -11.95
C ASP A 244 -0.23 21.19 -10.72
N VAL A 245 0.40 21.17 -9.54
CA VAL A 245 -0.26 21.44 -8.26
C VAL A 245 0.47 22.54 -7.50
N ALA A 246 -0.23 23.15 -6.56
CA ALA A 246 0.33 24.06 -5.57
C ALA A 246 -0.28 23.77 -4.20
N PHE A 247 0.06 24.60 -3.21
CA PHE A 247 -0.43 24.47 -1.85
C PHE A 247 -1.39 25.60 -1.50
N LYS A 248 -2.27 25.33 -0.54
CA LYS A 248 -3.11 26.33 0.10
C LYS A 248 -2.72 26.44 1.57
N ARG A 249 -2.54 27.68 2.03
CA ARG A 249 -2.20 28.03 3.41
C ARG A 249 -3.01 29.25 3.80
N ASP A 250 -3.76 29.16 4.90
CA ASP A 250 -4.56 30.27 5.44
C ASP A 250 -5.50 30.89 4.40
N GLY A 251 -6.12 30.05 3.56
CA GLY A 251 -7.04 30.48 2.50
C GLY A 251 -6.37 31.06 1.25
N LYS A 252 -5.04 31.19 1.21
CA LYS A 252 -4.27 31.66 0.05
C LYS A 252 -3.59 30.51 -0.67
N VAL A 253 -3.49 30.60 -1.98
CA VAL A 253 -2.68 29.69 -2.79
C VAL A 253 -1.23 30.17 -2.76
N VAL A 254 -0.28 29.26 -2.54
CA VAL A 254 1.16 29.54 -2.56
C VAL A 254 1.80 28.65 -3.61
N ILE A 255 2.33 29.26 -4.67
CA ILE A 255 2.85 28.55 -5.85
C ILE A 255 4.37 28.52 -5.86
N SER A 256 5.03 29.61 -5.47
CA SER A 256 6.48 29.73 -5.65
C SER A 256 7.27 28.89 -4.64
N GLU A 257 8.22 28.14 -5.16
CA GLU A 257 9.28 27.43 -4.44
C GLU A 257 10.25 28.37 -3.70
N ARG A 258 10.20 29.69 -3.95
CA ARG A 258 10.94 30.68 -3.17
C ARG A 258 10.39 30.87 -1.76
N ASP A 259 9.11 30.54 -1.53
CA ASP A 259 8.57 30.41 -0.18
C ASP A 259 9.14 29.12 0.45
N PRO A 260 9.91 29.18 1.56
CA PRO A 260 10.55 28.00 2.15
C PRO A 260 9.57 26.91 2.61
N TRP A 261 8.37 27.30 3.04
CA TRP A 261 7.32 26.36 3.42
C TRP A 261 6.72 25.67 2.19
N ALA A 262 6.55 26.39 1.08
CA ALA A 262 6.10 25.81 -0.18
C ALA A 262 7.16 24.88 -0.77
N MET A 263 8.45 25.26 -0.75
CA MET A 263 9.55 24.39 -1.17
C MET A 263 9.57 23.08 -0.37
N ARG A 264 9.41 23.15 0.96
CA ARG A 264 9.33 21.95 1.79
C ARG A 264 8.11 21.10 1.41
N GLY A 265 6.98 21.75 1.13
CA GLY A 265 5.78 21.10 0.62
C GLY A 265 6.04 20.36 -0.69
N TYR A 266 6.76 20.97 -1.63
CA TYR A 266 7.08 20.35 -2.92
C TYR A 266 8.02 19.15 -2.78
N GLN A 267 8.99 19.20 -1.87
CA GLN A 267 9.85 18.04 -1.58
C GLN A 267 9.05 16.85 -1.06
N LEU A 268 8.17 17.09 -0.08
CA LEU A 268 7.27 16.07 0.46
C LEU A 268 6.29 15.56 -0.61
N TYR A 269 5.71 16.47 -1.39
CA TYR A 269 4.84 16.13 -2.52
C TYR A 269 5.56 15.20 -3.51
N GLY A 270 6.81 15.48 -3.84
CA GLY A 270 7.63 14.65 -4.70
C GLY A 270 7.82 13.24 -4.16
N GLU A 271 8.24 13.11 -2.90
CA GLU A 271 8.41 11.82 -2.22
C GLU A 271 7.10 11.02 -2.19
N VAL A 272 5.98 11.67 -1.87
CA VAL A 272 4.66 11.03 -1.84
C VAL A 272 4.20 10.64 -3.24
N ALA A 273 4.40 11.49 -4.25
CA ALA A 273 4.06 11.18 -5.63
C ALA A 273 4.85 9.97 -6.17
N GLU A 274 6.15 9.92 -5.89
CA GLU A 274 7.01 8.79 -6.23
C GLU A 274 6.54 7.50 -5.55
N SER A 275 6.12 7.57 -4.29
CA SER A 275 5.61 6.41 -3.54
C SER A 275 4.36 5.76 -4.15
N VAL A 276 3.57 6.52 -4.92
CA VAL A 276 2.36 6.02 -5.60
C VAL A 276 2.58 5.74 -7.09
N GLY A 277 3.84 5.66 -7.51
CA GLY A 277 4.27 5.31 -8.86
C GLY A 277 4.14 6.44 -9.89
N LEU A 278 4.08 7.69 -9.45
CA LEU A 278 4.19 8.86 -10.33
C LEU A 278 5.66 9.27 -10.49
N THR A 279 5.96 9.92 -11.61
CA THR A 279 7.23 10.62 -11.78
C THR A 279 7.04 12.08 -11.38
N TRP A 280 7.96 12.60 -10.56
CA TRP A 280 7.95 13.98 -10.10
C TRP A 280 8.89 14.88 -10.90
N GLY A 281 8.43 16.07 -11.27
CA GLY A 281 9.19 17.03 -12.08
C GLY A 281 10.39 17.65 -11.35
N GLY A 282 10.38 17.68 -10.01
CA GLY A 282 11.52 18.15 -9.21
C GLY A 282 12.78 17.28 -9.35
N ARG A 283 12.67 16.04 -9.87
CA ARG A 283 13.83 15.18 -10.17
C ARG A 283 14.46 15.45 -11.53
N TRP A 284 13.87 16.28 -12.37
CA TRP A 284 14.40 16.50 -13.72
C TRP A 284 15.77 17.18 -13.66
N LYS A 285 16.68 16.78 -14.56
CA LYS A 285 18.05 17.32 -14.61
C LYS A 285 18.12 18.75 -15.16
N SER A 286 17.10 19.13 -15.92
CA SER A 286 16.93 20.46 -16.48
C SER A 286 15.45 20.80 -16.45
N ILE A 287 15.13 22.07 -16.22
CA ILE A 287 13.76 22.57 -16.12
C ILE A 287 13.01 21.86 -14.98
N GLN A 288 13.51 21.97 -13.76
CA GLN A 288 12.84 21.38 -12.60
C GLN A 288 11.47 22.03 -12.41
N ASP A 289 10.42 21.21 -12.42
CA ASP A 289 9.06 21.63 -12.15
C ASP A 289 8.55 20.94 -10.89
N TYR A 290 8.62 21.67 -9.79
CA TYR A 290 8.33 21.13 -8.46
C TYR A 290 6.84 20.83 -8.22
N GLY A 291 5.94 21.52 -8.92
CA GLY A 291 4.50 21.27 -8.87
C GLY A 291 4.04 20.12 -9.77
N HIS A 292 4.89 19.68 -10.70
CA HIS A 292 4.52 18.73 -11.73
C HIS A 292 4.64 17.27 -11.31
N THR A 293 3.62 16.47 -11.63
CA THR A 293 3.72 15.00 -11.68
C THR A 293 3.17 14.43 -12.97
N GLU A 294 3.77 13.32 -13.42
CA GLU A 294 3.31 12.57 -14.59
C GLU A 294 3.26 11.07 -14.34
N PHE A 295 2.26 10.40 -14.90
CA PHE A 295 2.19 8.94 -14.93
C PHE A 295 2.75 8.40 -16.24
N ARG A 296 3.95 7.82 -16.15
CA ARG A 296 4.65 7.20 -17.29
C ARG A 296 4.08 5.82 -17.58
N MET A 297 2.97 5.80 -18.31
CA MET A 297 2.35 4.55 -18.74
C MET A 297 3.30 3.76 -19.66
N PRO A 298 3.57 2.47 -19.38
CA PRO A 298 4.37 1.63 -20.25
C PRO A 298 3.79 1.55 -21.67
N ASN A 299 4.66 1.63 -22.68
CA ASN A 299 4.30 1.54 -24.10
C ASN A 299 3.31 2.62 -24.59
N LEU A 300 3.24 3.78 -23.93
CA LEU A 300 2.41 4.90 -24.37
C LEU A 300 2.83 5.37 -25.77
N LYS A 301 1.90 5.30 -26.74
CA LYS A 301 2.07 5.90 -28.06
C LYS A 301 1.63 7.37 -27.99
N LYS A 302 2.57 8.29 -28.19
CA LYS A 302 2.31 9.73 -28.15
C LYS A 302 1.67 10.24 -29.45
N THR A 303 0.40 9.85 -29.68
CA THR A 303 -0.41 10.24 -30.86
C THR A 303 -1.69 10.98 -30.45
N ALA A 304 -2.30 11.70 -31.39
CA ALA A 304 -3.57 12.40 -31.15
C ALA A 304 -4.71 11.44 -30.76
N GLU A 305 -4.83 10.31 -31.47
CA GLU A 305 -5.81 9.27 -31.19
C GLU A 305 -5.66 8.71 -29.76
N MET A 306 -4.43 8.48 -29.31
CA MET A 306 -4.18 8.01 -27.95
C MET A 306 -4.55 9.07 -26.90
N ALA A 307 -4.27 10.34 -27.17
CA ALA A 307 -4.65 11.44 -26.30
C ALA A 307 -6.18 11.52 -26.14
N GLU A 308 -6.93 11.43 -27.25
CA GLU A 308 -8.39 11.41 -27.23
C GLU A 308 -8.95 10.20 -26.47
N LYS A 309 -8.40 9.01 -26.72
CA LYS A 309 -8.79 7.80 -25.99
C LYS A 309 -8.59 7.95 -24.48
N LEU A 310 -7.41 8.33 -24.04
CA LEU A 310 -7.09 8.38 -22.61
C LEU A 310 -7.84 9.48 -21.85
N THR A 311 -8.12 10.60 -22.52
CA THR A 311 -8.89 11.71 -21.92
C THR A 311 -10.39 11.42 -21.88
N SER A 312 -10.95 10.70 -22.86
CA SER A 312 -12.35 10.28 -22.88
C SER A 312 -12.68 9.22 -21.83
N GLU A 313 -11.74 8.32 -21.49
CA GLU A 313 -11.88 7.39 -20.34
C GLU A 313 -12.17 8.15 -19.02
N GLY A 314 -11.59 9.34 -18.86
CA GLY A 314 -11.83 10.22 -17.72
C GLY A 314 -13.25 10.78 -17.68
N GLN A 315 -13.82 11.09 -18.84
CA GLN A 315 -15.16 11.65 -19.00
C GLN A 315 -16.25 10.59 -18.79
N LEU A 316 -16.05 9.39 -19.33
CA LEU A 316 -16.95 8.25 -19.16
C LEU A 316 -17.07 7.84 -17.69
N SER A 317 -15.97 7.89 -16.94
CA SER A 317 -15.97 7.61 -15.51
C SER A 317 -16.74 8.67 -14.71
N ALA A 318 -16.69 9.94 -15.13
CA ALA A 318 -17.44 11.01 -14.47
C ALA A 318 -18.96 10.92 -14.74
N ALA A 319 -19.35 10.54 -15.97
CA ALA A 319 -20.75 10.42 -16.36
C ALA A 319 -21.49 9.23 -15.69
N ASN A 320 -20.77 8.17 -15.31
CA ASN A 320 -21.35 7.03 -14.61
C ASN A 320 -21.50 7.25 -13.09
N LEU A 321 -20.95 8.35 -12.55
CA LEU A 321 -20.98 8.71 -11.13
C LEU A 321 -21.94 9.88 -10.81
N SER A 322 -22.55 10.48 -11.84
CA SER A 322 -23.55 11.55 -11.77
C SER A 322 -24.95 11.02 -12.00
#